data_AF-A0A8T0FII9-F1
#
_entry.id   AF-A0A8T0FII9-F1
#
_cell.length_a   1.000
_cell.length_b   1.000
_cell.length_c   1.000
_cell.angle_alpha   90.00
_cell.angle_beta   90.00
_cell.angle_gamma   90.00
#
_symmetry.space_group_name_H-M   'P 1'
#
loop_
_entity.id
_entity.type
_entity.pdbx_description
1 polymer ?
#
loop_
_entity_poly.entity_id
_entity_poly.type
_entity_poly.pdbx_seq_one_letter_code
_entity_poly.pdbx_strand_id
1 'polypeptide(L)'
;MSQLRTGDKVLVTTADGSLDYSEIILFLDRDNLERRSFQTIITENGTEITLTSSHLIFTKSEANLDDKKAVATYARDVKIGHFIYVVSETSSLQKARISFEKVIKVTVSRKVGIFAPLTLHGTIVVNNVVASCYAVISNHQLAHIVFLPMRILHNFKQAGLYFLQELHLLKLNSSKINPSQNRNGIHWYAKFLYKITNELVSKNFLYIDSLKM
;
A
#
# COMPACT_ATOMS: atom_id res chain seq x y z
N MET A 1 4.46 11.58 3.84
CA MET A 1 4.23 10.99 2.50
C MET A 1 4.52 11.93 1.33
N SER A 2 4.17 13.22 1.39
CA SER A 2 4.25 14.15 0.24
C SER A 2 5.65 14.34 -0.37
N GLN A 3 6.70 14.08 0.39
CA GLN A 3 8.09 14.20 -0.07
C GLN A 3 8.63 12.93 -0.74
N LEU A 4 7.95 11.79 -0.58
CA LEU A 4 8.39 10.51 -1.13
C LEU A 4 8.38 10.54 -2.67
N ARG A 5 9.33 9.81 -3.26
CA ARG A 5 9.57 9.73 -4.69
C ARG A 5 9.74 8.26 -5.10
N THR A 6 9.47 7.99 -6.38
CA THR A 6 9.88 6.72 -6.98
C THR A 6 11.39 6.57 -6.84
N GLY A 7 11.84 5.37 -6.45
CA GLY A 7 13.26 5.13 -6.10
C GLY A 7 13.57 5.20 -4.60
N ASP A 8 12.73 5.88 -3.80
CA ASP A 8 12.94 5.92 -2.36
C ASP A 8 12.70 4.54 -1.75
N LYS A 9 13.54 4.15 -0.78
CA LYS A 9 13.36 2.92 0.00
C LYS A 9 12.55 3.21 1.26
N VAL A 10 11.49 2.44 1.47
CA VAL A 10 10.61 2.54 2.63
C VAL A 10 10.52 1.21 3.37
N LEU A 11 10.21 1.29 4.66
CA LEU A 11 10.04 0.12 5.50
C LEU A 11 8.79 -0.67 5.06
N VAL A 12 8.92 -1.98 4.95
CA VAL A 12 7.86 -2.91 4.51
C VAL A 12 7.86 -4.17 5.36
N THR A 13 6.79 -4.95 5.26
CA THR A 13 6.75 -6.34 5.75
C THR A 13 6.82 -7.32 4.58
N THR A 14 7.70 -8.29 4.67
CA THR A 14 7.85 -9.36 3.69
C THR A 14 6.74 -10.43 3.84
N ALA A 15 6.70 -11.41 2.93
CA ALA A 15 5.69 -12.47 2.95
C ALA A 15 5.83 -13.44 4.14
N ASP A 16 7.05 -13.60 4.67
CA ASP A 16 7.37 -14.33 5.89
C ASP A 16 7.10 -13.52 7.17
N GLY A 17 6.69 -12.25 7.03
CA GLY A 17 6.37 -11.37 8.16
C GLY A 17 7.58 -10.73 8.81
N SER A 18 8.75 -10.76 8.17
CA SER A 18 9.92 -9.99 8.62
C SER A 18 9.89 -8.56 8.07
N LEU A 19 10.74 -7.69 8.63
CA LEU A 19 10.85 -6.29 8.22
C LEU A 19 12.03 -6.12 7.26
N ASP A 20 11.82 -5.35 6.20
CA ASP A 20 12.84 -5.02 5.21
C ASP A 20 12.60 -3.64 4.59
N TYR A 21 13.52 -3.16 3.76
CA TYR A 21 13.37 -1.96 2.96
C TYR A 21 13.07 -2.30 1.49
N SER A 22 12.01 -1.71 0.95
CA SER A 22 11.61 -1.87 -0.45
C SER A 22 11.54 -0.54 -1.18
N GLU A 23 11.94 -0.55 -2.44
CA GLU A 23 11.81 0.61 -3.33
C GLU A 23 10.35 0.90 -3.68
N ILE A 24 9.99 2.18 -3.69
CA ILE A 24 8.74 2.66 -4.29
C ILE A 24 8.91 2.65 -5.81
N ILE A 25 8.18 1.74 -6.47
CA ILE A 25 8.26 1.58 -7.93
C ILE A 25 7.36 2.56 -8.69
N LEU A 26 6.25 3.01 -8.07
CA LEU A 26 5.34 4.04 -8.61
C LEU A 26 4.37 4.54 -7.52
N PHE A 27 3.60 5.56 -7.85
CA PHE A 27 2.42 5.98 -7.07
C PHE A 27 1.15 5.62 -7.84
N LEU A 28 0.23 4.88 -7.23
CA LEU A 28 -1.07 4.51 -7.81
C LEU A 28 -2.03 5.70 -7.86
N ASP A 29 -1.97 6.54 -6.84
CA ASP A 29 -2.71 7.80 -6.70
C ASP A 29 -1.81 8.79 -5.95
N ARG A 30 -1.75 10.04 -6.40
CA ARG A 30 -0.98 11.09 -5.77
C ARG A 30 -1.59 12.44 -6.09
N ASP A 31 -2.15 13.14 -5.12
CA ASP A 31 -2.62 14.50 -5.34
C ASP A 31 -2.50 15.27 -4.02
N ASN A 32 -1.73 16.36 -4.03
CA ASN A 32 -1.45 17.14 -2.83
C ASN A 32 -2.60 18.09 -2.45
N LEU A 33 -3.52 18.36 -3.37
CA LEU A 33 -4.61 19.33 -3.22
C LEU A 33 -5.98 18.66 -3.10
N GLU A 34 -6.08 17.39 -3.50
CA GLU A 34 -7.33 16.66 -3.40
C GLU A 34 -7.76 16.47 -1.95
N ARG A 35 -9.05 16.75 -1.69
CA ARG A 35 -9.67 16.57 -0.38
C ARG A 35 -10.56 15.33 -0.41
N ARG A 36 -10.24 14.34 0.43
CA ARG A 36 -11.02 13.10 0.58
C ARG A 36 -11.39 12.86 2.04
N SER A 37 -12.37 11.98 2.26
CA SER A 37 -12.65 11.44 3.59
C SER A 37 -11.63 10.37 3.94
N PHE A 38 -11.04 10.50 5.12
CA PHE A 38 -10.08 9.55 5.68
C PHE A 38 -10.63 8.99 6.99
N GLN A 39 -10.24 7.76 7.29
CA GLN A 39 -10.37 7.16 8.60
C GLN A 39 -9.04 7.23 9.32
N THR A 40 -9.12 7.62 10.59
CA THR A 40 -8.01 7.68 11.53
C THR A 40 -8.26 6.62 12.59
N ILE A 41 -7.35 5.66 12.69
CA ILE A 41 -7.37 4.54 13.63
C ILE A 41 -6.28 4.76 14.66
N ILE A 42 -6.65 4.70 15.93
CA ILE A 42 -5.76 4.96 17.07
C ILE A 42 -5.74 3.74 17.98
N THR A 43 -4.54 3.32 18.37
CA THR A 43 -4.30 2.17 19.25
C THR A 43 -4.14 2.57 20.70
N GLU A 44 -4.17 1.58 21.60
CA GLU A 44 -3.99 1.75 23.04
C GLU A 44 -2.66 2.41 23.43
N ASN A 45 -1.60 2.25 22.63
CA ASN A 45 -0.29 2.86 22.86
C ASN A 45 -0.13 4.23 22.18
N GLY A 46 -1.20 4.77 21.59
CA GLY A 46 -1.18 6.07 20.91
C GLY A 46 -0.69 6.03 19.47
N THR A 47 -0.39 4.84 18.91
CA THR A 47 -0.06 4.69 17.49
C THR A 47 -1.28 5.09 16.64
N GLU A 48 -1.06 5.93 15.63
CA GLU A 48 -2.12 6.44 14.75
C GLU A 48 -1.78 6.25 13.28
N ILE A 49 -2.71 5.66 12.53
CA ILE A 49 -2.68 5.66 11.07
C ILE A 49 -3.91 6.38 10.50
N THR A 50 -3.70 7.18 9.46
CA THR A 50 -4.78 7.81 8.68
C THR A 50 -4.74 7.32 7.23
N LEU A 51 -5.86 6.81 6.73
CA LEU A 51 -5.99 6.16 5.43
C LEU A 51 -7.41 6.31 4.86
N THR A 52 -7.60 6.07 3.56
CA THR A 52 -8.94 6.12 2.96
C THR A 52 -9.78 4.90 3.39
N SER A 53 -11.10 5.04 3.33
CA SER A 53 -12.02 3.97 3.76
C SER A 53 -11.89 2.64 3.03
N SER A 54 -11.38 2.66 1.79
CA SER A 54 -11.14 1.47 0.97
C SER A 54 -9.72 0.94 1.08
N HIS A 55 -8.84 1.57 1.84
CA HIS A 55 -7.46 1.10 1.96
C HIS A 55 -7.39 -0.10 2.90
N LEU A 56 -6.57 -1.10 2.56
CA LEU A 56 -6.46 -2.35 3.31
C LEU A 56 -5.36 -2.25 4.36
N ILE A 57 -5.68 -2.67 5.58
CA ILE A 57 -4.72 -2.89 6.66
C ILE A 57 -4.84 -4.30 7.20
N PHE A 58 -3.83 -4.74 7.92
CA PHE A 58 -3.80 -6.07 8.50
C PHE A 58 -4.35 -6.04 9.91
N THR A 59 -5.44 -6.78 10.14
CA THR A 59 -6.12 -6.84 11.43
C THR A 59 -6.28 -8.26 11.96
N LYS A 60 -6.42 -8.38 13.27
CA LYS A 60 -7.00 -9.54 13.95
C LYS A 60 -8.21 -9.12 14.77
N SER A 61 -9.16 -10.03 14.93
CA SER A 61 -10.25 -9.91 15.88
C SER A 61 -9.87 -10.66 17.17
N GLU A 62 -10.55 -10.36 18.30
CA GLU A 62 -10.34 -11.10 19.55
C GLU A 62 -10.54 -12.62 19.39
N ALA A 63 -11.47 -13.03 18.50
CA ALA A 63 -11.73 -14.43 18.21
C ALA A 63 -10.55 -15.16 17.51
N ASN A 64 -9.68 -14.42 16.82
CA ASN A 64 -8.62 -14.96 15.96
C ASN A 64 -7.23 -14.49 16.42
N LEU A 65 -7.06 -14.15 17.70
CA LEU A 65 -5.77 -13.69 18.23
C LEU A 65 -4.68 -14.76 18.10
N ASP A 66 -5.04 -16.02 18.27
CA ASP A 66 -4.12 -17.17 18.22
C ASP A 66 -3.71 -17.56 16.79
N ASP A 67 -4.42 -17.06 15.76
CA ASP A 67 -4.08 -17.36 14.37
C ASP A 67 -2.71 -16.80 14.01
N LYS A 68 -1.89 -17.57 13.31
CA LYS A 68 -0.56 -17.09 12.90
C LYS A 68 -0.58 -15.95 11.90
N LYS A 69 -1.72 -15.70 11.23
CA LYS A 69 -1.83 -14.72 10.13
C LYS A 69 -2.92 -13.70 10.42
N ALA A 70 -2.64 -12.44 10.13
CA ALA A 70 -3.65 -11.39 10.13
C ALA A 70 -4.44 -11.41 8.81
N VAL A 71 -5.64 -10.85 8.85
CA VAL A 71 -6.52 -10.71 7.68
C VAL A 71 -6.40 -9.30 7.13
N ALA A 72 -6.38 -9.18 5.80
CA ALA A 72 -6.47 -7.89 5.14
C ALA A 72 -7.91 -7.36 5.19
N THR A 73 -8.09 -6.24 5.88
CA THR A 73 -9.39 -5.65 6.20
C THR A 73 -9.43 -4.22 5.70
N TYR A 74 -10.55 -3.83 5.10
CA TYR A 74 -10.73 -2.44 4.68
C TYR A 74 -10.79 -1.52 5.90
N ALA A 75 -10.22 -0.33 5.80
CA ALA A 75 -10.21 0.63 6.91
C ALA A 75 -11.61 0.89 7.48
N ARG A 76 -12.66 0.92 6.63
CA ARG A 76 -14.07 1.08 7.05
C ARG A 76 -14.65 -0.06 7.87
N ASP A 77 -14.04 -1.24 7.78
CA ASP A 77 -14.48 -2.45 8.47
C ASP A 77 -13.67 -2.69 9.76
N VAL A 78 -12.71 -1.81 10.07
CA VAL A 78 -11.94 -1.83 11.32
C VAL A 78 -12.81 -1.31 12.46
N LYS A 79 -12.90 -2.09 13.53
CA LYS A 79 -13.72 -1.76 14.70
C LYS A 79 -12.84 -1.60 15.94
N ILE A 80 -13.35 -0.83 16.90
CA ILE A 80 -12.79 -0.81 18.25
C ILE A 80 -12.76 -2.24 18.78
N GLY A 81 -11.62 -2.62 19.37
CA GLY A 81 -11.36 -3.98 19.84
C GLY A 81 -10.65 -4.89 18.84
N HIS A 82 -10.57 -4.51 17.56
CA HIS A 82 -9.65 -5.17 16.64
C HIS A 82 -8.20 -4.88 17.02
N PHE A 83 -7.27 -5.71 16.55
CA PHE A 83 -5.84 -5.53 16.70
C PHE A 83 -5.21 -5.27 15.34
N ILE A 84 -4.24 -4.35 15.26
CA ILE A 84 -3.52 -4.03 14.04
C ILE A 84 -2.02 -4.28 14.21
N TYR A 85 -1.32 -4.56 13.10
CA TYR A 85 0.14 -4.70 13.13
C TYR A 85 0.82 -3.35 13.31
N VAL A 86 1.62 -3.25 14.37
CA VAL A 86 2.47 -2.10 14.69
C VAL A 86 3.92 -2.55 14.75
N VAL A 87 4.80 -1.70 14.22
CA VAL A 87 6.25 -1.86 14.25
C VAL A 87 6.80 -0.99 15.37
N SER A 88 7.58 -1.58 16.27
CA SER A 88 8.21 -0.85 17.38
C SER A 88 9.04 0.32 16.87
N GLU A 89 8.97 1.46 17.55
CA GLU A 89 9.85 2.60 17.28
C GLU A 89 11.30 2.25 17.63
N THR A 90 12.12 2.00 16.61
CA THR A 90 13.56 1.79 16.79
C THR A 90 14.34 2.19 15.55
N SER A 91 15.56 2.67 15.77
CA SER A 91 16.48 3.12 14.72
C SER A 91 17.14 1.97 13.96
N SER A 92 17.01 0.72 14.43
CA SER A 92 17.65 -0.45 13.82
C SER A 92 16.61 -1.52 13.47
N LEU A 93 16.59 -1.91 12.20
CA LEU A 93 15.78 -3.02 11.69
C LEU A 93 15.95 -4.31 12.51
N GLN A 94 17.17 -4.61 12.97
CA GLN A 94 17.48 -5.84 13.70
C GLN A 94 16.80 -5.88 15.08
N LYS A 95 16.43 -4.72 15.62
CA LYS A 95 15.73 -4.60 16.90
C LYS A 95 14.23 -4.35 16.71
N ALA A 96 13.80 -4.08 15.47
CA ALA A 96 12.42 -3.76 15.18
C ALA A 96 11.57 -5.02 15.32
N ARG A 97 10.50 -4.90 16.10
CA ARG A 97 9.55 -5.98 16.34
C ARG A 97 8.20 -5.58 15.78
N ILE A 98 7.51 -6.57 15.23
CA ILE A 98 6.11 -6.44 14.87
C ILE A 98 5.29 -6.97 16.04
N SER A 99 4.36 -6.17 16.53
CA SER A 99 3.39 -6.52 17.56
C SER A 99 1.99 -6.20 17.10
N PHE A 100 1.02 -6.72 17.84
CA PHE A 100 -0.37 -6.32 17.70
C PHE A 100 -0.72 -5.30 18.77
N GLU A 101 -1.41 -4.24 18.37
CA GLU A 101 -1.97 -3.27 19.31
C GLU A 101 -3.48 -3.15 19.13
N LYS A 102 -4.20 -3.07 20.25
CA LYS A 102 -5.66 -2.96 20.25
C LYS A 102 -6.10 -1.58 19.77
N VAL A 103 -7.04 -1.54 18.84
CA VAL A 103 -7.71 -0.34 18.37
C VAL A 103 -8.68 0.13 19.44
N ILE A 104 -8.47 1.34 19.93
CA ILE A 104 -9.33 1.97 20.96
C ILE A 104 -10.23 3.05 20.39
N LYS A 105 -9.90 3.59 19.20
CA LYS A 105 -10.65 4.68 18.59
C LYS A 105 -10.54 4.66 17.07
N VAL A 106 -11.67 4.89 16.40
CA VAL A 106 -11.76 5.08 14.96
C VAL A 106 -12.55 6.37 14.71
N THR A 107 -12.00 7.28 13.90
CA THR A 107 -12.64 8.56 13.56
C THR A 107 -12.59 8.81 12.06
N VAL A 108 -13.55 9.59 11.55
CA VAL A 108 -13.60 9.99 10.15
C VAL A 108 -13.38 11.49 10.06
N SER A 109 -12.47 11.94 9.19
CA SER A 109 -12.23 13.35 8.94
C SER A 109 -11.92 13.60 7.46
N ARG A 110 -12.25 14.80 6.96
CA ARG A 110 -11.81 15.22 5.62
C ARG A 110 -10.41 15.82 5.70
N LYS A 111 -9.45 15.20 5.03
CA LYS A 111 -8.07 15.69 4.95
C LYS A 111 -7.69 15.97 3.50
N VAL A 112 -6.66 16.80 3.32
CA VAL A 112 -6.11 17.18 2.01
C VAL A 112 -4.83 16.38 1.80
N GLY A 113 -4.62 15.93 0.56
CA GLY A 113 -3.46 15.15 0.18
C GLY A 113 -3.75 13.66 0.18
N ILE A 114 -3.55 13.01 -0.97
CA ILE A 114 -3.60 11.57 -1.13
C ILE A 114 -2.30 11.05 -1.72
N PHE A 115 -1.81 9.94 -1.18
CA PHE A 115 -0.57 9.29 -1.60
C PHE A 115 -0.73 7.78 -1.47
N ALA A 116 -0.67 7.06 -2.58
CA ALA A 116 -0.72 5.60 -2.63
C ALA A 116 0.56 5.06 -3.31
N PRO A 117 1.71 5.10 -2.62
CA PRO A 117 2.94 4.50 -3.13
C PRO A 117 2.77 2.98 -3.26
N LEU A 118 3.36 2.42 -4.32
CA LEU A 118 3.46 0.98 -4.54
C LEU A 118 4.90 0.55 -4.36
N THR A 119 5.14 -0.40 -3.46
CA THR A 119 6.44 -1.03 -3.24
C THR A 119 6.56 -2.35 -4.02
N LEU A 120 7.77 -2.90 -4.15
CA LEU A 120 7.95 -4.25 -4.71
C LEU A 120 7.23 -5.30 -3.87
N HIS A 121 7.28 -5.18 -2.54
CA HIS A 121 6.63 -6.10 -1.60
C HIS A 121 5.11 -5.91 -1.48
N GLY A 122 4.53 -4.83 -2.00
CA GLY A 122 3.08 -4.60 -1.93
C GLY A 122 2.56 -4.29 -0.52
N THR A 123 3.46 -4.06 0.44
CA THR A 123 3.17 -3.57 1.80
C THR A 123 4.00 -2.32 2.06
N ILE A 124 3.61 -1.54 3.06
CA ILE A 124 4.33 -0.35 3.50
C ILE A 124 4.04 -0.09 4.98
N VAL A 125 5.04 0.37 5.71
CA VAL A 125 4.87 0.83 7.10
C VAL A 125 4.70 2.35 7.10
N VAL A 126 3.59 2.82 7.65
CA VAL A 126 3.24 4.24 7.74
C VAL A 126 2.86 4.56 9.17
N ASN A 127 3.54 5.52 9.78
CA ASN A 127 3.36 5.84 11.21
C ASN A 127 3.40 4.58 12.07
N ASN A 128 4.40 3.74 11.83
CA ASN A 128 4.60 2.47 12.54
C ASN A 128 3.51 1.41 12.30
N VAL A 129 2.47 1.66 11.50
CA VAL A 129 1.44 0.67 11.19
C VAL A 129 1.71 0.03 9.83
N VAL A 130 1.55 -1.30 9.76
CA VAL A 130 1.68 -2.05 8.52
C VAL A 130 0.39 -1.93 7.69
N ALA A 131 0.51 -1.44 6.46
CA ALA A 131 -0.58 -1.33 5.51
C ALA A 131 -0.27 -2.05 4.19
N SER A 132 -1.34 -2.43 3.48
CA SER A 132 -1.23 -2.91 2.11
C SER A 132 -1.02 -1.73 1.16
N CYS A 133 -0.20 -1.87 0.12
CA CYS A 133 -0.15 -0.87 -0.95
C CYS A 133 -1.41 -0.89 -1.84
N TYR A 134 -2.34 -1.83 -1.61
CA TYR A 134 -3.53 -2.05 -2.43
C TYR A 134 -4.79 -1.53 -1.72
N ALA A 135 -5.63 -0.79 -2.46
CA ALA A 135 -6.85 -0.18 -1.94
C ALA A 135 -8.16 -0.79 -2.47
N VAL A 136 -8.08 -1.89 -3.24
CA VAL A 136 -9.25 -2.45 -3.96
C VAL A 136 -9.29 -3.98 -3.95
N ILE A 137 -8.15 -4.65 -3.79
CA ILE A 137 -8.07 -6.10 -3.95
C ILE A 137 -7.76 -6.71 -2.59
N SER A 138 -8.79 -7.25 -1.94
CA SER A 138 -8.75 -7.87 -0.60
C SER A 138 -7.92 -9.15 -0.54
N ASN A 139 -7.61 -9.76 -1.70
CA ASN A 139 -6.69 -10.89 -1.77
C ASN A 139 -5.29 -10.40 -2.16
N HIS A 140 -4.36 -10.41 -1.20
CA HIS A 140 -2.96 -10.04 -1.41
C HIS A 140 -2.32 -10.80 -2.58
N GLN A 141 -2.60 -12.09 -2.75
CA GLN A 141 -2.05 -12.89 -3.85
C GLN A 141 -2.57 -12.41 -5.21
N LEU A 142 -3.86 -12.08 -5.31
CA LEU A 142 -4.43 -11.49 -6.53
C LEU A 142 -3.86 -10.10 -6.80
N ALA A 143 -3.66 -9.28 -5.77
CA ALA A 143 -3.03 -7.97 -5.93
C ALA A 143 -1.57 -8.10 -6.38
N HIS A 144 -0.84 -9.10 -5.88
CA HIS A 144 0.50 -9.41 -6.36
C HIS A 144 0.51 -9.80 -7.84
N ILE A 145 -0.43 -10.66 -8.27
CA ILE A 145 -0.58 -11.09 -9.67
C ILE A 145 -0.96 -9.91 -10.56
N VAL A 146 -1.93 -9.11 -10.14
CA VAL A 146 -2.44 -7.96 -10.90
C VAL A 146 -1.36 -6.92 -11.12
N PHE A 147 -0.42 -6.73 -10.19
CA PHE A 147 0.70 -5.80 -10.35
C PHE A 147 2.01 -6.48 -10.80
N LEU A 148 2.00 -7.78 -11.10
CA LEU A 148 3.16 -8.55 -11.56
C LEU A 148 3.74 -8.01 -12.88
N PRO A 149 2.95 -7.62 -13.91
CA PRO A 149 3.49 -7.06 -15.14
C PRO A 149 4.31 -5.78 -14.91
N MET A 150 3.90 -4.93 -13.96
CA MET A 150 4.66 -3.71 -13.62
C MET A 150 5.96 -4.02 -12.90
N ARG A 151 5.98 -5.04 -12.03
CA ARG A 151 7.23 -5.51 -11.39
C ARG A 151 8.19 -6.08 -12.43
N ILE A 152 7.67 -6.86 -13.38
CA ILE A 152 8.42 -7.43 -14.49
C ILE A 152 8.99 -6.30 -15.35
N LEU A 153 8.18 -5.35 -15.83
CA LEU A 153 8.69 -4.22 -16.64
C LEU A 153 9.75 -3.38 -15.91
N HIS A 154 9.59 -3.16 -14.59
CA HIS A 154 10.58 -2.45 -13.80
C HIS A 154 11.91 -3.22 -13.73
N ASN A 155 11.86 -4.51 -13.43
CA ASN A 155 13.04 -5.38 -13.39
C ASN A 155 13.71 -5.52 -14.78
N PHE A 156 12.93 -5.59 -15.87
CA PHE A 156 13.45 -5.68 -17.23
C PHE A 156 14.02 -4.35 -17.75
N LYS A 157 13.49 -3.19 -17.33
CA LYS A 157 14.14 -1.91 -17.61
C LYS A 157 15.50 -1.83 -16.95
N GLN A 158 15.61 -2.25 -15.69
CA GLN A 158 16.91 -2.30 -15.00
C GLN A 158 17.85 -3.31 -15.69
N ALA A 159 17.42 -4.55 -15.90
CA ALA A 159 18.24 -5.58 -16.54
C ALA A 159 18.68 -5.23 -17.98
N GLY A 160 17.79 -4.66 -18.80
CA GLY A 160 18.12 -4.23 -20.16
C GLY A 160 19.09 -3.04 -20.20
N LEU A 161 18.97 -2.10 -19.26
CA LEU A 161 19.94 -1.00 -19.10
C LEU A 161 21.32 -1.52 -18.68
N TYR A 162 21.39 -2.48 -17.74
CA TYR A 162 22.65 -3.11 -17.33
C TYR A 162 23.29 -3.89 -18.49
N PHE A 163 22.52 -4.67 -19.24
CA PHE A 163 23.02 -5.46 -20.37
C PHE A 163 23.53 -4.59 -21.54
N LEU A 164 22.86 -3.48 -21.84
CA LEU A 164 23.31 -2.52 -22.87
C LEU A 164 24.54 -1.72 -22.44
N GLN A 165 24.71 -1.47 -21.14
CA GLN A 165 25.90 -0.82 -20.58
C GLN A 165 27.10 -1.77 -20.56
N GLU A 166 26.90 -3.04 -20.23
CA GLU A 166 27.93 -4.09 -20.25
C GLU A 166 28.46 -4.34 -21.68
N LEU A 167 27.59 -4.25 -22.69
CA LEU A 167 27.95 -4.30 -24.11
C LEU A 167 28.68 -3.04 -24.63
N HIS A 168 28.91 -2.00 -23.80
CA HIS A 168 29.54 -0.73 -24.19
C HIS A 168 28.85 0.02 -25.36
N LEU A 169 27.63 -0.36 -25.75
CA LEU A 169 26.89 0.24 -26.87
C LEU A 169 26.30 1.62 -26.52
N LEU A 170 26.24 1.97 -25.23
CA LEU A 170 25.78 3.26 -24.74
C LEU A 170 26.77 3.80 -23.69
N LYS A 171 27.59 4.79 -24.05
CA LYS A 171 28.24 5.67 -23.07
C LYS A 171 27.20 6.65 -22.55
N LEU A 172 26.47 6.25 -21.52
CA LEU A 172 25.58 7.16 -20.80
C LEU A 172 26.44 8.13 -19.99
N ASN A 173 26.56 9.37 -20.47
CA ASN A 173 26.73 10.48 -19.57
C ASN A 173 25.57 10.39 -18.57
N SER A 174 25.87 10.39 -17.27
CA SER A 174 24.86 10.44 -16.20
C SER A 174 24.12 11.78 -16.20
N SER A 175 23.46 12.13 -17.29
CA SER A 175 22.30 13.01 -17.26
C SER A 175 21.22 12.23 -16.53
N LYS A 176 21.01 12.57 -15.25
CA LYS A 176 19.87 12.19 -14.41
C LYS A 176 18.69 11.78 -15.28
N ILE A 177 18.45 10.46 -15.37
CA ILE A 177 17.15 9.98 -15.81
C ILE A 177 16.20 10.53 -14.75
N ASN A 178 15.52 11.64 -15.05
CA ASN A 178 14.48 12.17 -14.19
C ASN A 178 13.44 11.05 -14.07
N PRO A 179 13.34 10.34 -12.94
CA PRO A 179 12.28 9.38 -12.75
C PRO A 179 11.01 10.21 -12.87
N SER A 180 10.18 9.87 -13.85
CA SER A 180 8.97 10.58 -14.26
C SER A 180 8.41 11.45 -13.14
N GLN A 181 8.64 12.76 -13.30
CA GLN A 181 8.25 13.83 -12.41
C GLN A 181 6.84 13.62 -11.86
N ASN A 182 6.71 13.64 -10.54
CA ASN A 182 5.62 14.28 -9.78
C ASN A 182 4.27 14.41 -10.52
N ARG A 183 3.73 13.31 -11.06
CA ARG A 183 2.44 13.33 -11.77
C ARG A 183 1.35 13.27 -10.72
N ASN A 184 0.56 14.34 -10.65
CA ASN A 184 -0.65 14.35 -9.83
C ASN A 184 -1.76 13.53 -10.51
N GLY A 185 -2.58 12.85 -9.71
CA GLY A 185 -3.68 11.99 -10.09
C GLY A 185 -3.35 10.49 -10.11
N ILE A 186 -4.36 9.70 -10.49
CA ILE A 186 -4.29 8.24 -10.57
C ILE A 186 -3.42 7.82 -11.76
N HIS A 187 -2.44 6.95 -11.53
CA HIS A 187 -1.55 6.44 -12.58
C HIS A 187 -2.34 5.68 -13.66
N TRP A 188 -1.94 5.77 -14.93
CA TRP A 188 -2.69 5.16 -16.06
C TRP A 188 -2.97 3.67 -15.84
N TYR A 189 -1.99 2.95 -15.27
CA TYR A 189 -2.12 1.54 -14.97
C TYR A 189 -3.12 1.28 -13.84
N ALA A 190 -3.12 2.12 -12.80
CA ALA A 190 -4.12 2.06 -11.75
C ALA A 190 -5.51 2.35 -12.32
N LYS A 191 -5.67 3.35 -13.20
CA LYS A 191 -6.95 3.63 -13.90
C LYS A 191 -7.43 2.43 -14.71
N PHE A 192 -6.53 1.77 -15.45
CA PHE A 192 -6.84 0.56 -16.20
C PHE A 192 -7.33 -0.57 -15.28
N LEU A 193 -6.65 -0.77 -14.15
CA LEU A 193 -7.06 -1.77 -13.16
C LEU A 193 -8.39 -1.43 -12.51
N TYR A 194 -8.62 -0.17 -12.10
CA TYR A 194 -9.93 0.27 -11.60
C TYR A 194 -11.05 0.02 -12.61
N LYS A 195 -10.79 0.26 -13.91
CA LYS A 195 -11.76 -0.01 -14.98
C LYS A 195 -12.03 -1.49 -15.12
N ILE A 196 -10.99 -2.33 -15.11
CA ILE A 196 -11.15 -3.79 -15.18
C ILE A 196 -11.83 -4.34 -13.92
N THR A 197 -11.49 -3.86 -12.72
CA THR A 197 -12.16 -4.29 -11.49
C THR A 197 -13.60 -3.85 -11.48
N ASN A 198 -13.95 -2.64 -11.93
CA ASN A 198 -15.35 -2.23 -12.02
C ASN A 198 -16.13 -3.05 -13.06
N GLU A 199 -15.51 -3.46 -14.17
CA GLU A 199 -16.12 -4.31 -15.21
C GLU A 199 -16.20 -5.80 -14.81
N LEU A 200 -15.29 -6.30 -13.96
CA LEU A 200 -15.34 -7.66 -13.39
C LEU A 200 -16.25 -7.74 -12.17
N VAL A 201 -16.26 -6.71 -11.32
CA VAL A 201 -17.15 -6.57 -10.17
C VAL A 201 -18.59 -6.34 -10.65
N SER A 202 -18.81 -5.58 -11.73
CA SER A 202 -20.17 -5.43 -12.31
C SER A 202 -20.71 -6.73 -12.88
N LYS A 203 -19.85 -7.67 -13.29
CA LYS A 203 -20.26 -8.96 -13.87
C LYS A 203 -20.49 -10.08 -12.85
N ASN A 204 -20.00 -9.95 -11.62
CA ASN A 204 -20.14 -10.99 -10.58
C ASN A 204 -20.92 -10.55 -9.33
N PHE A 205 -21.59 -9.40 -9.35
CA PHE A 205 -22.44 -8.93 -8.23
C PHE A 205 -23.72 -8.24 -8.73
N LEU A 206 -24.49 -8.93 -9.58
CA LEU A 206 -25.93 -8.67 -9.67
C LEU A 206 -26.64 -9.46 -8.55
N TYR A 207 -26.53 -8.94 -7.33
CA TYR A 207 -27.60 -9.06 -6.34
C TYR A 207 -27.98 -7.64 -5.94
N ILE A 208 -28.72 -7.00 -6.84
CA ILE A 208 -29.57 -5.86 -6.51
C ILE A 208 -30.80 -6.49 -5.87
N ASP A 209 -30.78 -6.67 -4.55
CA ASP A 209 -32.03 -6.78 -3.81
C ASP A 209 -32.59 -5.37 -3.69
N SER A 210 -33.56 -5.11 -4.57
CA SER A 210 -34.70 -4.28 -4.28
C SER A 210 -35.23 -4.59 -2.89
N LEU A 211 -35.26 -3.61 -1.99
CA LEU A 211 -36.31 -3.44 -0.96
C LEU A 211 -36.16 -2.08 -0.26
N LYS A 212 -37.03 -1.17 -0.68
CA LYS A 212 -37.82 -0.22 0.11
C LYS A 212 -37.13 0.51 1.27
N MET A 213 -36.93 1.82 1.10
CA MET A 213 -37.85 2.83 1.65
C MET A 213 -37.88 4.06 0.75
#